data_AF-A0A915JQY6-F1
#
_entry.id   AF-A0A915JQY6-F1
#
_cell.length_a   1.000
_cell.length_b   1.000
_cell.length_c   1.000
_cell.angle_alpha   90.00
_cell.angle_beta   90.00
_cell.angle_gamma   90.00
#
_symmetry.space_group_name_H-M   'P 1'
#
loop_
_entity.id
_entity.type
_entity.pdbx_description
1 polymer ?
#
loop_
_entity_poly.entity_id
_entity_poly.type
_entity_poly.pdbx_seq_one_letter_code
_entity_poly.pdbx_strand_id
1 'polypeptide(L)'
;MLDWLNPDYIRRMVEINKRTMNDISELLKLEYPDKIGLSLRNLKEFCKRHNIHKRMPLSSEELNYHVATAVCEKCNCIFICSVLGKL
;
A
#
# COMPACT_ATOMS: atom_id res chain seq x y z
N MET A 1 -12.97 9.93 -13.99
CA MET A 1 -12.07 8.92 -13.39
C MET A 1 -12.92 8.18 -12.33
N LEU A 2 -12.45 7.23 -11.51
CA LEU A 2 -13.31 6.47 -10.56
C LEU A 2 -13.84 7.33 -9.39
N ASP A 3 -14.30 8.54 -9.67
CA ASP A 3 -14.52 9.62 -8.70
C ASP A 3 -15.85 9.45 -7.95
N TRP A 4 -16.73 8.57 -8.45
CA TRP A 4 -17.96 8.15 -7.78
C TRP A 4 -17.73 7.07 -6.72
N LEU A 5 -16.55 6.44 -6.71
CA LEU A 5 -16.23 5.32 -5.83
C LEU A 5 -15.73 5.83 -4.48
N ASN A 6 -16.32 5.38 -3.39
CA ASN A 6 -15.91 5.78 -2.04
C ASN A 6 -14.53 5.16 -1.69
N PRO A 7 -13.49 5.96 -1.39
CA PRO A 7 -12.17 5.44 -1.02
C PRO A 7 -12.17 4.55 0.22
N ASP A 8 -13.03 4.82 1.21
CA ASP A 8 -13.07 4.05 2.46
C ASP A 8 -13.68 2.65 2.24
N TYR A 9 -14.59 2.53 1.27
CA TYR A 9 -15.11 1.22 0.88
C TYR A 9 -13.98 0.33 0.31
N ILE A 10 -13.18 0.88 -0.61
CA ILE A 10 -12.03 0.17 -1.17
C ILE A 10 -10.96 -0.09 -0.11
N ARG A 11 -10.68 0.86 0.79
CA ARG A 11 -9.74 0.65 1.89
C ARG A 11 -10.12 -0.55 2.75
N ARG A 12 -11.39 -0.70 3.13
CA ARG A 12 -11.87 -1.86 3.90
C ARG A 12 -11.69 -3.17 3.13
N MET A 13 -11.94 -3.20 1.83
CA MET A 13 -11.72 -4.40 1.02
C MET A 13 -10.24 -4.83 0.98
N VAL A 14 -9.34 -3.86 0.91
CA VAL A 14 -7.90 -4.10 0.79
C VAL A 14 -7.25 -4.43 2.13
N GLU A 15 -7.51 -3.61 3.16
CA GLU A 15 -6.84 -3.71 4.46
C GLU A 15 -7.50 -4.72 5.39
N ILE A 16 -8.83 -4.78 5.43
CA ILE A 16 -9.58 -5.64 6.37
C ILE A 16 -9.87 -6.99 5.73
N ASN A 17 -10.53 -6.99 4.56
CA ASN A 17 -10.96 -8.22 3.90
C ASN A 17 -9.82 -8.91 3.13
N LYS A 18 -8.65 -8.29 3.06
CA LYS A 18 -7.43 -8.79 2.40
C LYS A 18 -7.64 -9.25 0.95
N ARG A 19 -8.67 -8.72 0.26
CA ARG A 19 -8.99 -9.10 -1.13
C ARG A 19 -7.92 -8.64 -2.10
N THR A 20 -7.73 -9.38 -3.18
CA THR A 20 -6.83 -8.96 -4.25
C THR A 20 -7.49 -7.90 -5.12
N MET A 21 -6.69 -7.11 -5.85
CA MET A 21 -7.23 -6.13 -6.79
C MET A 21 -8.08 -6.77 -7.90
N ASN A 22 -7.78 -8.03 -8.27
CA ASN A 22 -8.57 -8.77 -9.25
C ASN A 22 -9.96 -9.05 -8.69
N ASP A 23 -10.04 -9.60 -7.48
CA ASP A 23 -11.32 -9.90 -6.82
C ASP A 23 -12.17 -8.65 -6.64
N ILE A 24 -11.55 -7.53 -6.27
CA ILE A 24 -12.24 -6.24 -6.11
C ILE A 24 -12.75 -5.74 -7.47
N SER A 25 -11.96 -5.87 -8.54
CA SER A 25 -12.39 -5.47 -9.89
C SER A 25 -13.57 -6.31 -10.37
N GLU A 26 -13.56 -7.62 -10.14
CA GLU A 26 -14.68 -8.50 -10.50
C GLU A 26 -15.92 -8.20 -9.67
N LEU A 27 -15.80 -8.04 -8.35
CA LEU A 27 -16.91 -7.65 -7.48
C LEU A 27 -17.55 -6.33 -7.90
N LEU A 28 -16.75 -5.31 -8.17
CA LEU A 28 -17.27 -4.01 -8.59
C LEU A 28 -17.99 -4.11 -9.94
N LYS A 29 -17.53 -4.95 -10.87
CA LYS A 29 -18.22 -5.18 -12.15
C LYS A 29 -19.56 -5.90 -11.98
N LEU A 30 -19.64 -6.80 -10.99
CA LEU A 30 -20.87 -7.51 -10.66
C LEU A 30 -21.88 -6.59 -9.96
N GLU A 31 -21.44 -5.77 -9.00
CA GLU A 31 -22.30 -4.84 -8.26
C GLU A 31 -22.73 -3.62 -9.10
N TYR A 32 -21.87 -3.17 -10.01
CA TYR A 32 -22.08 -1.96 -10.80
C TYR A 32 -21.84 -2.21 -12.30
N PRO A 33 -22.68 -3.03 -12.96
CA PRO A 33 -22.50 -3.40 -14.36
C PRO A 33 -22.55 -2.19 -15.31
N ASP A 34 -23.29 -1.15 -14.94
CA ASP A 34 -23.46 0.07 -15.75
C ASP A 34 -22.27 1.04 -15.62
N LYS A 35 -21.30 0.75 -14.74
CA LYS A 35 -20.17 1.63 -14.48
C LYS A 35 -18.96 1.22 -15.31
N ILE A 36 -18.53 2.15 -16.16
CA ILE A 36 -17.32 2.01 -16.96
C ILE A 36 -16.05 2.29 -16.15
N GLY A 37 -14.92 1.77 -16.64
CA GLY A 37 -13.60 2.09 -16.08
C GLY A 37 -13.21 1.27 -14.85
N LEU A 38 -13.90 0.17 -14.55
CA LEU A 38 -13.57 -0.79 -13.48
C LEU A 38 -12.43 -1.76 -13.85
N SER A 39 -11.53 -1.35 -14.75
CA SER A 39 -10.35 -2.13 -15.10
C SER A 39 -9.35 -2.15 -13.95
N LEU A 40 -8.52 -3.19 -13.90
CA LEU A 40 -7.50 -3.34 -12.87
C LEU A 40 -6.55 -2.14 -12.79
N ARG A 41 -6.19 -1.60 -13.96
CA ARG A 41 -5.31 -0.44 -14.09
C ARG A 41 -5.92 0.78 -13.41
N ASN A 42 -7.19 1.07 -13.68
CA ASN A 42 -7.87 2.22 -13.09
C ASN A 42 -8.06 2.06 -11.59
N LEU A 43 -8.35 0.84 -11.13
CA LEU A 43 -8.45 0.54 -9.70
C LEU A 43 -7.12 0.74 -8.99
N LYS A 44 -6.00 0.29 -9.58
CA LYS A 44 -4.65 0.53 -9.05
C LYS A 44 -4.31 2.01 -8.98
N GLU A 45 -4.59 2.77 -10.03
CA GLU A 45 -4.39 4.24 -10.02
C GLU A 45 -5.30 4.94 -9.01
N PHE A 46 -6.53 4.46 -8.80
CA PHE A 46 -7.41 4.95 -7.74
C PHE A 46 -6.80 4.69 -6.36
N CYS A 47 -6.39 3.45 -6.06
CA CYS A 47 -5.73 3.12 -4.80
C CYS A 47 -4.47 3.95 -4.56
N LYS A 48 -3.66 4.16 -5.61
CA LYS A 48 -2.46 5.01 -5.55
C LYS A 48 -2.80 6.45 -5.19
N ARG A 49 -3.77 7.07 -5.86
CA ARG A 49 -4.20 8.46 -5.58
C ARG A 49 -4.77 8.65 -4.18
N HIS A 50 -5.40 7.62 -3.61
CA HIS A 50 -6.02 7.67 -2.28
C HIS A 50 -5.15 7.06 -1.16
N ASN A 51 -3.88 6.75 -1.43
CA ASN A 51 -2.96 6.12 -0.49
C ASN A 51 -3.52 4.81 0.14
N ILE A 52 -4.22 4.00 -0.66
CA ILE A 52 -4.79 2.70 -0.24
C ILE A 52 -3.82 1.60 -0.63
N HIS A 53 -3.23 0.93 0.35
CA HIS A 53 -2.22 -0.10 0.15
C HIS A 53 -2.51 -1.26 1.08
N LYS A 54 -2.16 -2.48 0.68
CA LYS A 54 -2.19 -3.60 1.61
C LYS A 54 -1.07 -3.37 2.64
N ARG A 55 -1.45 -3.03 3.87
CA ARG A 55 -0.49 -2.92 4.97
C ARG A 55 0.03 -4.31 5.29
N MET A 56 1.31 -4.54 5.01
CA MET A 56 2.00 -5.70 5.57
C MET A 56 2.53 -5.29 6.94
N PRO A 57 2.25 -6.04 8.01
CA PRO A 57 2.94 -5.83 9.26
C PRO A 57 4.43 -6.06 9.00
N LEU A 58 5.24 -5.02 9.18
CA LEU A 58 6.68 -5.17 9.20
C LEU A 58 7.06 -5.91 10.47
N SER A 59 8.03 -6.82 10.37
CA SER A 59 8.69 -7.33 11.55
C SER A 59 9.46 -6.20 12.26
N SER A 60 9.69 -6.34 13.56
CA SER A 60 10.47 -5.36 14.32
C SER A 60 11.89 -5.17 13.74
N GLU A 61 12.46 -6.22 13.16
CA GLU A 61 13.77 -6.17 12.50
C GLU A 61 13.75 -5.32 11.23
N GLU A 62 12.76 -5.53 10.35
CA GLU A 62 12.61 -4.72 9.13
C GLU A 62 12.33 -3.25 9.48
N LEU A 63 11.51 -2.99 10.50
CA LEU A 63 11.25 -1.65 10.96
C LEU A 63 12.52 -0.97 11.50
N ASN A 64 13.29 -1.66 12.35
CA ASN A 64 14.55 -1.15 12.89
C ASN A 64 15.58 -0.88 11.78
N TYR A 65 15.67 -1.76 10.78
CA TYR A 65 16.53 -1.57 9.62
C TYR A 65 16.15 -0.30 8.83
N HIS A 66 14.86 -0.11 8.54
CA HIS A 66 14.40 1.07 7.81
C HIS A 66 14.60 2.37 8.60
N VAL A 67 14.36 2.35 9.91
CA VAL A 67 14.61 3.50 10.79
C VAL A 67 16.10 3.84 10.84
N ALA A 68 16.96 2.83 11.01
CA ALA A 68 18.42 3.03 11.02
C ALA A 68 18.91 3.60 9.69
N THR A 69 18.42 3.08 8.57
CA THR A 69 18.78 3.57 7.23
C THR A 69 18.36 5.01 7.01
N ALA A 70 17.12 5.37 7.36
CA ALA A 70 16.62 6.74 7.21
C ALA A 70 17.37 7.75 8.11
N VAL A 71 17.80 7.33 9.30
CA VAL A 71 18.64 8.16 10.19
C VAL A 71 20.04 8.33 9.59
N CYS A 72 20.63 7.27 9.03
CA CYS A 72 21.94 7.32 8.37
C CYS A 72 21.95 8.14 7.08
N GLU A 73 20.85 8.18 6.31
CA GLU A 73 20.76 9.03 5.12
C GLU A 73 20.72 10.52 5.47
N LYS A 74 20.18 10.85 6.64
CA LYS A 74 19.99 12.24 7.09
C LYS A 74 21.17 12.76 7.93
N CYS A 75 21.77 11.89 8.72
CA CYS A 75 23.03 12.15 9.41
C CYS A 75 24.14 11.59 8.52
N ASN A 76 24.89 12.46 7.83
CA ASN A 76 26.01 12.13 6.93
C ASN A 76 27.21 11.46 7.67
N CYS A 77 26.92 10.44 8.47
CA CYS A 77 27.76 9.89 9.51
C CYS A 77 28.15 8.46 9.11
N ILE A 78 29.32 8.36 8.51
CA ILE A 78 30.07 7.13 8.23
C ILE A 78 30.21 6.21 9.48
N PHE A 79 29.97 6.74 10.68
CA PHE A 79 30.17 6.03 11.96
C PHE A 79 29.03 5.13 12.44
N ILE A 80 27.79 5.27 11.96
CA ILE A 80 26.67 4.45 12.47
C ILE A 80 26.60 3.08 11.78
N CYS A 81 27.08 2.96 10.53
CA CYS A 81 27.10 1.70 9.78
C CYS A 81 27.98 0.61 10.42
N SER A 82 29.04 0.96 11.16
CA SER A 82 29.94 -0.01 11.77
C SER A 82 29.39 -0.68 13.04
N VAL A 83 28.36 -0.12 13.68
CA VAL A 83 27.73 -0.70 14.89
C VAL A 83 26.63 -1.70 14.52
N LEU A 84 25.96 -1.53 13.38
CA LEU A 84 24.85 -2.40 12.94
C LEU A 84 25.30 -3.68 12.25
N GLY A 85 26.59 -3.84 11.94
CA GLY A 85 27.17 -5.07 11.37
C GLY A 85 27.55 -6.15 12.39
N LYS A 86 27.26 -5.94 13.68
CA LYS A 86 27.56 -6.89 14.76
C LYS A 86 26.43 -6.96 15.80
N LEU A 87 25.22 -7.28 15.37
CA LEU A 87 24.18 -7.86 16.23
C LEU A 87 23.43 -8.93 15.42
#